data_AF-A0A2V8Z547-F1
#
_entry.id   AF-A0A2V8Z547-F1
#
_cell.length_a   1.000
_cell.length_b   1.000
_cell.length_c   1.000
_cell.angle_alpha   90.00
_cell.angle_beta   90.00
_cell.angle_gamma   90.00
#
_symmetry.space_group_name_H-M   'P 1'
#
loop_
_entity.id
_entity.type
_entity.pdbx_description
1 polymer ?
#
loop_
_entity_poly.entity_id
_entity_poly.type
_entity_poly.pdbx_seq_one_letter_code
_entity_poly.pdbx_strand_id
1 'polypeptide(L)' 'MFCGKVKEFLSQNKIEFVDRNIAADEAALNELENLGYMTTPVIVIDGEIVVGFDAPKLRSLLQLDSG' A
#
# COMPACT_ATOMS: atom_id res chain seq x y z
N MET A 1 -0.09 -5.37 -12.26
CA MET A 1 -0.44 -4.07 -12.91
C MET A 1 -0.99 -3.02 -11.93
N PHE A 2 -1.29 -3.36 -10.67
CA PHE A 2 -1.89 -2.41 -9.71
C PHE A 2 -0.90 -1.66 -8.81
N CYS A 3 0.32 -2.17 -8.60
CA CYS A 3 1.35 -1.49 -7.79
C CYS A 3 1.71 -0.10 -8.33
N GLY A 4 1.70 0.10 -9.66
CA GLY A 4 1.97 1.39 -10.28
C GLY A 4 0.93 2.45 -9.90
N LYS A 5 -0.36 2.10 -9.89
CA LYS A 5 -1.44 3.04 -9.54
C LYS A 5 -1.37 3.51 -8.10
N VAL A 6 -1.07 2.59 -7.16
CA VAL A 6 -0.91 2.93 -5.75
C VAL A 6 0.26 3.90 -5.56
N LYS A 7 1.44 3.58 -6.13
CA LYS A 7 2.62 4.44 -6.05
C LYS A 7 2.36 5.82 -6.64
N GLU A 8 1.75 5.86 -7.82
CA GLU A 8 1.43 7.12 -8.49
C GLU A 8 0.44 7.94 -7.65
N PHE A 9 -0.59 7.32 -7.07
CA PHE A 9 -1.52 8.00 -6.17
C PHE A 9 -0.80 8.60 -4.95
N LEU A 10 0.06 7.83 -4.28
CA LEU A 10 0.81 8.30 -3.12
C LEU A 10 1.78 9.43 -3.50
N SER A 11 2.54 9.27 -4.58
CA SER A 11 3.44 10.30 -5.11
C SER A 11 2.71 11.59 -5.50
N GLN A 12 1.56 11.51 -6.17
CA GLN A 12 0.77 12.69 -6.56
C GLN A 12 0.27 13.46 -5.33
N ASN A 13 -0.10 12.75 -4.26
CA ASN A 13 -0.50 13.36 -3.00
C ASN A 13 0.69 13.74 -2.09
N LYS A 14 1.93 13.60 -2.58
CA LYS A 14 3.18 13.85 -1.82
C LYS A 14 3.25 13.09 -0.50
N ILE A 15 2.66 11.90 -0.46
CA ILE A 15 2.72 10.99 0.69
C ILE A 15 4.03 10.22 0.62
N GLU A 16 4.78 10.20 1.72
CA GLU A 16 5.96 9.35 1.83
C GLU A 16 5.54 7.89 1.97
N PHE A 17 6.14 7.02 1.16
CA PHE A 17 5.89 5.59 1.19
C PHE A 17 7.17 4.81 0.94
N VAL A 18 7.22 3.60 1.49
CA VAL A 18 8.32 2.66 1.25
C VAL A 18 7.86 1.60 0.26
N ASP A 19 8.51 1.55 -0.89
CA ASP A 19 8.27 0.48 -1.85
C ASP A 19 9.01 -0.79 -1.43
N ARG A 20 8.25 -1.83 -1.06
CA ARG A 20 8.79 -3.15 -0.76
C ARG A 20 8.45 -4.11 -1.88
N ASN A 21 9.45 -4.49 -2.66
CA ASN A 21 9.28 -5.40 -3.79
C ASN A 21 9.44 -6.85 -3.35
N ILE A 22 8.32 -7.56 -3.14
CA ILE A 22 8.31 -8.97 -2.76
C ILE A 22 9.01 -9.92 -3.75
N ALA A 23 9.21 -9.49 -5.00
CA ALA A 23 9.92 -10.28 -6.01
C ALA A 23 11.45 -10.15 -5.92
N ALA A 24 11.93 -9.09 -5.27
CA ALA A 24 13.35 -8.82 -5.08
C ALA A 24 13.79 -8.92 -3.61
N ASP A 25 12.84 -8.85 -2.67
CA ASP A 25 13.07 -8.79 -1.24
C ASP A 25 12.26 -9.90 -0.54
N GLU A 26 12.96 -10.95 -0.13
CA GLU A 26 12.37 -12.10 0.56
C GLU A 26 11.79 -11.72 1.93
N ALA A 27 12.33 -10.69 2.58
CA ALA A 27 11.79 -10.22 3.86
C ALA A 27 10.43 -9.53 3.66
N ALA A 28 10.26 -8.76 2.58
CA ALA A 28 8.96 -8.21 2.20
C ALA A 28 7.92 -9.30 1.88
N LEU A 29 8.34 -10.39 1.22
CA LEU A 29 7.48 -11.54 0.98
C LEU A 29 7.07 -12.21 2.30
N ASN A 30 8.02 -12.46 3.20
CA ASN A 30 7.74 -13.07 4.49
C ASN A 30 6.83 -12.19 5.36
N GLU A 31 7.00 -10.87 5.35
CA GLU A 31 6.07 -9.93 6.01
C GLU A 31 4.66 -10.06 5.43
N LEU A 32 4.53 -10.10 4.10
CA LEU A 32 3.25 -10.27 3.42
C LEU A 32 2.54 -11.57 3.84
N GLU A 33 3.29 -12.68 3.92
CA GLU A 33 2.80 -13.97 4.39
C GLU A 33 2.41 -13.93 5.88
N ASN A 34 3.19 -13.25 6.73
CA ASN A 34 2.88 -13.06 8.15
C ASN A 34 1.61 -12.23 8.35
N LEU A 35 1.35 -11.26 7.48
CA LEU A 35 0.10 -10.50 7.45
C LEU A 35 -1.10 -11.36 6.99
N GLY A 36 -0.85 -12.55 6.42
CA GLY A 36 -1.90 -13.47 5.96
C GLY A 36 -2.44 -13.14 4.57
N TYR A 37 -1.73 -12.31 3.80
CA TYR A 37 -2.14 -11.95 2.44
C TYR A 37 -1.21 -12.61 1.41
N MET A 38 -1.78 -13.01 0.28
CA MET A 38 -1.03 -13.61 -0.84
C MET A 38 -1.22 -12.83 -2.15
N THR A 39 -1.87 -11.68 -2.07
CA THR A 39 -2.28 -10.87 -3.21
C THR A 39 -1.67 -9.47 -3.10
N THR A 40 -1.09 -8.97 -4.18
CA THR A 40 -0.51 -7.62 -4.23
C THR A 40 -1.34 -6.70 -5.13
N PRO A 41 -1.32 -5.37 -4.88
CA PRO A 41 -0.61 -4.66 -3.82
C PRO A 41 -1.27 -4.79 -2.44
N VAL A 42 -0.47 -4.77 -1.37
CA VAL A 42 -0.93 -4.58 0.01
C VAL A 42 -0.30 -3.29 0.53
N ILE A 43 -1.11 -2.41 1.08
CA ILE A 43 -0.71 -1.13 1.65
C ILE A 43 -0.99 -1.20 3.13
N VAL A 44 0.01 -0.85 3.94
CA VAL A 44 -0.12 -0.74 5.39
C VAL A 44 0.03 0.72 5.76
N ILE A 45 -0.99 1.30 6.40
CA ILE A 45 -1.03 2.70 6.82
C ILE A 45 -1.37 2.70 8.31
N ASP A 46 -0.43 3.07 9.17
CA ASP A 46 -0.63 3.11 10.63
C ASP A 46 -1.18 1.79 11.24
N GLY A 47 -0.82 0.65 10.63
CA GLY A 47 -1.32 -0.68 11.02
C GLY A 47 -2.65 -1.09 10.37
N GLU A 48 -3.35 -0.19 9.69
CA GLU A 48 -4.49 -0.53 8.84
C GLU A 48 -4.00 -1.13 7.52
N ILE A 49 -4.61 -2.25 7.12
CA ILE A 49 -4.24 -2.98 5.91
C ILE A 49 -5.29 -2.75 4.82
N VAL A 50 -4.80 -2.32 3.65
CA VAL A 50 -5.59 -2.16 2.44
C VAL A 50 -5.03 -3.10 1.37
N VAL A 51 -5.87 -4.01 0.90
CA VAL A 51 -5.51 -4.95 -0.16
C VAL A 51 -6.06 -4.43 -1.49
N GLY A 52 -5.22 -4.38 -2.51
CA GLY A 52 -5.57 -3.85 -3.83
C GLY A 52 -5.45 -2.33 -3.92
N PHE A 53 -6.11 -1.73 -4.90
CA PHE A 53 -6.17 -0.27 -5.07
C PHE A 53 -7.56 0.23 -4.70
N ASP A 54 -7.69 0.74 -3.47
CA ASP A 54 -8.93 1.30 -2.94
C ASP A 54 -8.75 2.80 -2.66
N ALA A 55 -8.97 3.62 -3.69
CA ALA A 55 -8.80 5.07 -3.60
C ALA A 55 -9.59 5.74 -2.46
N PRO A 56 -10.89 5.44 -2.22
CA PRO A 56 -11.62 6.06 -1.12
C PRO A 56 -11.08 5.63 0.24
N LYS A 57 -10.71 4.35 0.43
CA LYS A 57 -10.12 3.89 1.70
C LYS A 57 -8.74 4.52 1.94
N LEU A 58 -7.89 4.58 0.91
CA LEU A 58 -6.59 5.24 0.98
C LEU A 58 -6.73 6.73 1.34
N ARG A 59 -7.68 7.44 0.73
CA ARG A 59 -7.94 8.86 1.06
C ARG A 59 -8.36 9.05 2.51
N SER A 60 -9.25 8.19 3.01
CA SER A 60 -9.71 8.25 4.40
C SER A 60 -8.57 7.98 5.38
N LEU A 61 -7.78 6.92 5.15
CA LEU A 61 -6.65 6.56 6.02
C LEU A 61 -5.52 7.58 6.00
N LEU A 62 -5.28 8.21 4.84
CA LEU A 62 -4.26 9.25 4.67
C LEU A 62 -4.80 10.65 5.00
N GLN A 63 -6.03 10.74 5.52
CA GLN A 63 -6.68 12.00 5.90
C GLN A 63 -6.77 13.04 4.76
N LEU A 64 -6.75 12.58 3.51
CA LEU A 64 -6.84 13.42 2.30
C LEU A 64 -8.25 13.97 2.05
N ASP A 65 -9.25 13.49 2.79
CA ASP A 65 -10.66 13.92 2.72
C ASP A 65 -10.99 15.03 3.75
N SER A 66 -9.96 15.62 4.39
CA SER A 66 -10.15 16.74 5.32
C SER A 66 -10.54 18.00 4.53
N GLY A 67 -11.85 18.17 4.35
CA GLY A 67 -12.47 19.44 3.95
C GLY A 67 -12.55 20.44 5.09
#